data_AF-A0A536A209-F1
#
_entry.id   AF-A0A536A209-F1
#
_cell.length_a   1.000
_cell.length_b   1.000
_cell.length_c   1.000
_cell.angle_alpha   90.00
_cell.angle_beta   90.00
_cell.angle_gamma   90.00
#
_symmetry.space_group_name_H-M   'P 1'
#
loop_
_entity.id
_entity.type
_entity.pdbx_description
1 polymer ?
#
loop_
_entity_poly.entity_id
_entity_poly.type
_entity_poly.pdbx_seq_one_letter_code
_entity_poly.pdbx_strand_id
1 'polypeptide(L)'
;MSIPTEQSQLSLPLQQPFGNPVHGQEQLPERPARHKAPGWTKALVLLLLAFLVATLGGDIRQMVTGSAAPPLQTFEMTGPFIQQPLNPDQVNKLHQLSTYINYKTLAKMYLSRMTLDQKLGQLFMVQYWGYTYSNDLETMIHDQYAGGVIMYGAQMQTFNQTKNDITHMQKKAWMPLLISTDEEGGYVERIMNIYGHRSGALETYQTGKIENAANLGHSISHDLQALGINTDLAPDVDVPVVMGPDQYMRTWGYTPQSVIQWGGTYLRAIQGDGEIGCLKHFPGLGAATTDAHSELPVVQRSLDQLYSTELAPYKYFAHTQNKLENPGMIMTTDVLMPAVDPNMPAELSHPFVTDILRHQLGYNGVVLTDALYMLGIANKWNLTQAVVLAIEAGNDMILGVRDSSELSSSVAALKQAIAAGGLSMASINESVTRIIALKIQYHLWPGTPEL
;
A
#
# COMPACT_ATOMS: atom_id res chain seq x y z
N MET A 1 -1.77 45.78 12.75
CA MET A 1 -0.48 45.22 13.23
C MET A 1 -0.15 44.07 12.30
N SER A 2 0.86 44.29 11.48
CA SER A 2 1.31 43.41 10.40
C SER A 2 2.24 42.36 10.98
N ILE A 3 1.96 41.07 10.73
CA ILE A 3 2.87 39.97 11.08
C ILE A 3 3.54 39.53 9.77
N PRO A 4 4.88 39.50 9.70
CA PRO A 4 5.60 39.19 8.46
C PRO A 4 5.67 37.68 8.23
N THR A 5 5.41 37.28 6.98
CA THR A 5 5.73 35.97 6.41
C THR A 5 7.23 35.88 6.15
N GLU A 6 7.91 34.96 6.85
CA GLU A 6 9.32 34.66 6.65
C GLU A 6 9.47 33.60 5.54
N GLN A 7 10.07 34.01 4.42
CA GLN A 7 10.53 33.13 3.35
C GLN A 7 11.77 32.37 3.83
N SER A 8 11.70 31.04 3.95
CA SER A 8 12.90 30.24 4.25
C SER A 8 13.69 29.99 2.96
N GLN A 9 14.74 30.78 2.74
CA GLN A 9 15.85 30.41 1.87
C GLN A 9 16.75 29.43 2.64
N LEU A 10 16.78 28.16 2.22
CA LEU A 10 17.74 27.17 2.70
C LEU A 10 19.03 27.27 1.86
N SER A 11 20.02 27.98 2.40
CA SER A 11 21.40 27.99 1.92
C SER A 11 22.15 26.74 2.41
N LEU A 12 22.64 25.91 1.48
CA LEU A 12 23.50 24.74 1.72
C LEU A 12 24.88 25.14 2.28
N PRO A 13 25.45 24.44 3.28
CA PRO A 13 26.84 24.65 3.69
C PRO A 13 27.84 23.95 2.77
N LEU A 14 28.91 24.69 2.46
CA LEU A 14 30.09 24.27 1.72
C LEU A 14 30.82 23.08 2.39
N GLN A 15 31.21 22.11 1.55
CA GLN A 15 32.09 21.00 1.89
C GLN A 15 33.49 21.47 2.31
N GLN A 16 34.04 20.87 3.37
CA GLN A 16 35.49 20.83 3.63
C GLN A 16 36.01 19.38 3.57
N PRO A 17 37.25 19.15 3.13
CA PRO A 17 37.76 17.82 2.82
C PRO A 17 38.35 17.15 4.07
N PHE A 18 37.93 15.92 4.35
CA PHE A 18 38.54 15.10 5.40
C PHE A 18 39.62 14.18 4.82
N GLY A 19 40.79 14.21 5.48
CA GLY A 19 42.01 13.52 5.12
C GLY A 19 42.05 12.01 5.43
N ASN A 20 43.15 11.41 4.98
CA ASN A 20 43.43 9.97 4.93
C ASN A 20 43.33 9.23 6.28
N PRO A 21 43.00 7.92 6.27
CA PRO A 21 42.85 7.11 7.47
C PRO A 21 44.20 6.61 8.02
N VAL A 22 44.33 6.64 9.35
CA VAL A 22 45.42 6.04 10.13
C VAL A 22 45.03 4.60 10.51
N HIS A 23 45.92 3.65 10.21
CA HIS A 23 45.82 2.25 10.66
C HIS A 23 46.05 2.14 12.18
N GLY A 24 45.05 1.62 12.90
CA GLY A 24 45.19 1.12 14.27
C GLY A 24 44.55 -0.27 14.36
N GLN A 25 45.38 -1.30 14.54
CA GLN A 25 44.93 -2.66 14.86
C GLN A 25 44.56 -2.75 16.35
N GLU A 26 43.31 -3.06 16.66
CA GLU A 26 42.91 -3.56 17.99
C GLU A 26 42.60 -5.06 17.91
N GLN A 27 43.28 -5.82 18.77
CA GLN A 27 43.18 -7.26 18.93
C GLN A 27 41.86 -7.65 19.62
N LEU A 28 41.11 -8.57 19.02
CA LEU A 28 39.96 -9.24 19.65
C LEU A 28 40.43 -10.33 20.62
N PRO A 29 39.78 -10.52 21.79
CA PRO A 29 40.12 -11.60 22.71
C PRO A 29 39.64 -12.97 22.20
N GLU A 30 40.48 -14.00 22.41
CA GLU A 30 40.24 -15.39 22.02
C GLU A 30 39.00 -16.01 22.69
N ARG A 31 38.21 -16.75 21.90
CA ARG A 31 37.11 -17.59 22.39
C ARG A 31 37.66 -18.91 22.96
N PRO A 32 37.12 -19.44 24.08
CA PRO A 32 37.55 -20.72 24.61
C PRO A 32 37.12 -21.89 23.71
N ALA A 33 38.00 -22.88 23.57
CA ALA A 33 37.84 -24.05 22.72
C ALA A 33 36.64 -24.92 23.13
N ARG A 34 35.77 -25.23 22.16
CA ARG A 34 34.71 -26.25 22.30
C ARG A 34 35.35 -27.64 22.31
N HIS A 35 35.30 -28.32 23.45
CA HIS A 35 35.58 -29.75 23.54
C HIS A 35 34.60 -30.55 22.67
N LYS A 36 35.11 -31.21 21.62
CA LYS A 36 34.37 -32.22 20.86
C LYS A 36 34.33 -33.50 21.70
N ALA A 37 33.13 -33.93 22.10
CA ALA A 37 32.93 -35.25 22.68
C ALA A 37 33.35 -36.34 21.67
N PRO A 38 34.05 -37.40 22.11
CA PRO A 38 34.60 -38.40 21.21
C PRO A 38 33.50 -39.28 20.60
N GLY A 39 33.63 -39.57 19.30
CA GLY A 39 32.59 -40.21 18.46
C GLY A 39 32.11 -41.60 18.89
N TRP A 40 32.80 -42.26 19.82
CA TRP A 40 32.37 -43.56 20.35
C TRP A 40 31.13 -43.46 21.25
N THR A 41 30.84 -42.30 21.85
CA THR A 41 29.62 -42.07 22.65
C THR A 41 28.34 -42.15 21.81
N LYS A 42 28.37 -41.68 20.55
CA LYS A 42 27.23 -41.78 19.62
C LYS A 42 27.00 -43.22 19.16
N ALA A 43 28.06 -43.99 18.95
CA ALA A 43 27.96 -45.41 18.60
C ALA A 43 27.39 -46.25 19.75
N LEU A 44 27.75 -45.93 20.99
CA LEU A 44 27.26 -46.62 22.19
C LEU A 44 25.78 -46.33 22.46
N VAL A 45 25.33 -45.10 22.22
CA VAL A 45 23.90 -44.71 22.30
C VAL A 45 23.07 -45.39 21.22
N LEU A 46 23.57 -45.50 19.99
CA LEU A 46 22.87 -46.20 18.90
C LEU A 46 22.78 -47.71 19.12
N LEU A 47 23.82 -48.33 19.69
CA LEU A 47 23.80 -49.75 20.07
C LEU A 47 22.85 -50.01 21.24
N LEU A 48 22.79 -49.11 22.24
CA LEU A 48 21.81 -49.19 23.32
C LEU A 48 20.37 -49.03 22.81
N LEU A 49 20.12 -48.12 21.86
CA LEU A 49 18.81 -47.95 21.22
C LEU A 49 18.39 -49.17 20.39
N ALA A 50 19.31 -49.74 19.61
CA ALA A 50 19.05 -50.96 18.84
C ALA A 50 18.77 -52.17 19.75
N PHE A 51 19.50 -52.28 20.87
CA PHE A 51 19.26 -53.31 21.88
C PHE A 51 17.92 -53.11 22.60
N LEU A 52 17.53 -51.86 22.90
CA LEU A 52 16.26 -51.53 23.54
C LEU A 52 15.06 -51.85 22.62
N VAL A 53 15.19 -51.59 21.32
CA VAL A 53 14.17 -51.94 20.31
C VAL A 53 14.09 -53.46 20.10
N ALA A 54 15.21 -54.18 20.14
CA ALA A 54 15.24 -55.64 20.01
C ALA A 54 14.70 -56.37 21.25
N THR A 55 14.89 -55.81 22.45
CA THR A 55 14.44 -56.44 23.71
C THR A 55 13.02 -56.04 24.11
N LEU A 56 12.53 -54.85 23.73
CA LEU A 56 11.14 -54.44 23.97
C LEU A 56 10.20 -54.73 22.79
N GLY A 57 10.72 -54.99 21.59
CA GLY A 57 9.93 -55.32 20.41
C GLY A 57 9.40 -56.77 20.37
N GLY A 58 9.94 -57.65 21.22
CA GLY A 58 9.57 -59.08 21.28
C GLY A 58 8.25 -59.36 22.01
N ASP A 59 7.89 -58.56 23.02
CA ASP A 59 6.78 -58.89 23.94
C ASP A 59 5.51 -58.04 23.76
N ILE A 60 5.50 -57.06 22.86
CA ILE A 60 4.27 -56.27 22.58
C ILE A 60 3.26 -57.05 21.71
N ARG A 61 3.69 -58.14 21.04
CA ARG A 61 2.79 -58.97 20.23
C ARG A 61 1.94 -59.98 21.01
N GLN A 62 2.14 -60.15 22.33
CA GLN A 62 1.34 -61.09 23.14
C GLN A 62 0.50 -60.44 24.26
N MET A 63 0.53 -59.11 24.46
CA MET A 63 -0.34 -58.41 25.42
C MET A 63 -1.54 -57.68 24.81
N VAL A 64 -1.80 -57.85 23.50
CA VAL A 64 -3.04 -57.39 22.84
C VAL A 64 -3.82 -58.60 22.32
N THR A 65 -4.09 -59.54 23.21
CA THR A 65 -5.11 -60.60 23.02
C THR A 65 -6.12 -60.49 24.17
N GLY A 66 -6.70 -59.31 24.32
CA GLY A 66 -7.74 -59.03 25.30
C GLY A 66 -8.88 -58.24 24.65
N SER A 67 -9.93 -58.98 24.27
CA SER A 67 -11.24 -58.51 23.81
C SER A 67 -11.23 -57.52 22.62
N ALA A 68 -11.56 -58.03 21.43
CA ALA A 68 -11.97 -57.18 20.33
C ALA A 68 -13.13 -56.29 20.81
N ALA A 69 -12.92 -54.97 20.83
CA ALA A 69 -14.03 -54.05 20.91
C ALA A 69 -15.00 -54.42 19.78
N PRO A 70 -16.33 -54.53 20.04
CA PRO A 70 -17.27 -54.79 18.97
C PRO A 70 -17.04 -53.75 17.87
N PRO A 71 -17.14 -54.13 16.58
CA PRO A 71 -16.96 -53.18 15.50
C PRO A 71 -17.86 -51.99 15.79
N LEU A 72 -17.29 -50.78 15.80
CA LEU A 72 -18.07 -49.56 15.83
C LEU A 72 -19.10 -49.71 14.72
N GLN A 73 -20.37 -49.83 15.11
CA GLN A 73 -21.46 -49.76 14.14
C GLN A 73 -21.33 -48.37 13.51
N THR A 74 -20.77 -48.33 12.30
CA THR A 74 -20.96 -47.22 11.40
C THR A 74 -22.44 -47.19 11.13
N PHE A 75 -23.16 -46.37 11.90
CA PHE A 75 -24.51 -46.01 11.52
C PHE A 75 -24.39 -45.30 10.18
N GLU A 76 -24.72 -45.99 9.10
CA GLU A 76 -25.03 -45.35 7.83
C GLU A 76 -26.32 -44.56 8.05
N MET A 77 -26.19 -43.36 8.62
CA MET A 77 -27.27 -42.41 8.67
C MET A 77 -27.53 -41.97 7.23
N THR A 78 -28.51 -42.62 6.60
CA THR A 78 -28.98 -42.27 5.26
C THR A 78 -30.28 -41.50 5.39
N GLY A 79 -30.28 -40.28 4.88
CA GLY A 79 -31.44 -39.41 4.82
C GLY A 79 -31.13 -38.26 3.86
N PRO A 80 -32.13 -37.60 3.27
CA PRO A 80 -31.93 -36.55 2.26
C PRO A 80 -31.15 -35.32 2.78
N PHE A 81 -30.88 -35.27 4.09
CA PHE A 81 -30.17 -34.20 4.77
C PHE A 81 -28.87 -34.64 5.46
N ILE A 82 -28.50 -35.92 5.39
CA ILE A 82 -27.23 -36.40 5.97
C ILE A 82 -26.17 -36.39 4.86
N GLN A 83 -25.26 -35.41 4.89
CA GLN A 83 -24.03 -35.46 4.10
C GLN A 83 -22.92 -36.13 4.91
N GLN A 84 -22.14 -36.99 4.25
CA GLN A 84 -20.96 -37.58 4.85
C GLN A 84 -19.95 -36.48 5.24
N PRO A 85 -19.20 -36.64 6.34
CA PRO A 85 -18.13 -35.72 6.69
C PRO A 85 -17.16 -35.55 5.52
N LEU A 86 -16.75 -34.31 5.27
CA LEU A 86 -15.80 -34.02 4.21
C LEU A 86 -14.48 -34.74 4.49
N ASN A 87 -13.92 -35.36 3.46
CA ASN A 87 -12.63 -36.01 3.56
C ASN A 87 -11.49 -34.95 3.66
N PRO A 88 -10.29 -35.33 4.09
CA PRO A 88 -9.17 -34.39 4.25
C PRO A 88 -8.86 -33.57 2.98
N ASP A 89 -9.03 -34.12 1.78
CA ASP A 89 -8.82 -33.40 0.53
C ASP A 89 -9.94 -32.38 0.23
N GLN A 90 -11.19 -32.69 0.58
CA GLN A 90 -12.32 -31.78 0.48
C GLN A 90 -12.20 -30.65 1.52
N VAL A 91 -11.76 -30.96 2.73
CA VAL A 91 -11.42 -29.97 3.76
C VAL A 91 -10.27 -29.08 3.28
N ASN A 92 -9.20 -29.65 2.73
CA ASN A 92 -8.07 -28.90 2.19
C ASN A 92 -8.46 -28.03 0.98
N LYS A 93 -9.38 -28.49 0.12
CA LYS A 93 -9.96 -27.69 -0.96
C LYS A 93 -10.83 -26.53 -0.46
N LEU A 94 -11.55 -26.70 0.66
CA LEU A 94 -12.24 -25.60 1.32
C LEU A 94 -11.23 -24.61 1.94
N HIS A 95 -10.09 -25.06 2.47
CA HIS A 95 -9.03 -24.15 2.90
C HIS A 95 -8.40 -23.36 1.74
N GLN A 96 -8.60 -23.79 0.49
CA GLN A 96 -8.26 -23.05 -0.73
C GLN A 96 -9.42 -22.19 -1.26
N LEU A 97 -10.40 -21.80 -0.43
CA LEU A 97 -11.52 -20.93 -0.80
C LEU A 97 -11.07 -19.63 -1.53
N SER A 98 -9.86 -19.14 -1.28
CA SER A 98 -9.22 -18.02 -2.02
C SER A 98 -8.96 -18.27 -3.51
N THR A 99 -8.92 -19.53 -3.97
CA THR A 99 -8.86 -19.89 -5.40
C THR A 99 -10.21 -19.90 -6.10
N TYR A 100 -11.33 -19.90 -5.35
CA TYR A 100 -12.69 -19.95 -5.88
C TYR A 100 -13.52 -18.71 -5.55
N ILE A 101 -13.07 -17.88 -4.60
CA ILE A 101 -13.71 -16.64 -4.17
C ILE A 101 -12.78 -15.48 -4.48
N ASN A 102 -13.27 -14.50 -5.26
CA ASN A 102 -12.49 -13.29 -5.55
C ASN A 102 -12.27 -12.45 -4.28
N TYR A 103 -11.19 -11.67 -4.22
CA TYR A 103 -10.83 -10.87 -3.05
C TYR A 103 -11.96 -9.94 -2.57
N LYS A 104 -12.79 -9.42 -3.50
CA LYS A 104 -13.96 -8.59 -3.15
C LYS A 104 -15.00 -9.36 -2.32
N THR A 105 -15.19 -10.65 -2.56
CA THR A 105 -16.14 -11.45 -1.79
C THR A 105 -15.60 -11.78 -0.40
N LEU A 106 -14.30 -12.07 -0.28
CA LEU A 106 -13.64 -12.20 1.03
C LEU A 106 -13.71 -10.89 1.82
N ALA A 107 -13.43 -9.76 1.17
CA ALA A 107 -13.55 -8.43 1.76
C ALA A 107 -14.96 -8.14 2.28
N LYS A 108 -16.01 -8.54 1.56
CA LYS A 108 -17.40 -8.40 2.00
C LYS A 108 -17.70 -9.19 3.28
N MET A 109 -17.03 -10.32 3.53
CA MET A 109 -17.19 -11.08 4.78
C MET A 109 -16.64 -10.28 5.97
N TYR A 110 -15.46 -9.66 5.85
CA TYR A 110 -14.92 -8.77 6.86
C TYR A 110 -15.82 -7.54 7.06
N LEU A 111 -16.21 -6.89 5.96
CA LEU A 111 -17.08 -5.71 5.96
C LEU A 111 -18.40 -5.93 6.71
N SER A 112 -18.98 -7.13 6.61
CA SER A 112 -20.25 -7.45 7.27
C SER A 112 -20.18 -7.42 8.80
N ARG A 113 -18.97 -7.54 9.37
CA ARG A 113 -18.71 -7.53 10.82
C ARG A 113 -18.21 -6.18 11.33
N MET A 114 -17.98 -5.22 10.43
CA MET A 114 -17.46 -3.91 10.79
C MET A 114 -18.56 -2.96 11.27
N THR A 115 -18.28 -2.22 12.33
CA THR A 115 -19.08 -1.05 12.73
C THR A 115 -18.97 0.06 11.68
N LEU A 116 -19.86 1.06 11.75
CA LEU A 116 -19.76 2.23 10.88
C LEU A 116 -18.42 2.96 11.08
N ASP A 117 -17.96 3.12 12.33
CA ASP A 117 -16.69 3.77 12.63
C ASP A 117 -15.49 3.05 12.04
N GLN A 118 -15.46 1.71 12.14
CA GLN A 118 -14.42 0.92 11.50
C GLN A 118 -14.43 1.10 9.98
N LYS A 119 -15.62 1.14 9.36
CA LYS A 119 -15.73 1.36 7.91
C LYS A 119 -15.23 2.74 7.50
N LEU A 120 -15.64 3.78 8.22
CA LEU A 120 -15.26 5.15 7.89
C LEU A 120 -13.78 5.40 8.16
N GLY A 121 -13.20 4.87 9.24
CA GLY A 121 -11.77 4.98 9.53
C GLY A 121 -10.90 4.37 8.41
N GLN A 122 -11.34 3.27 7.81
CA GLN A 122 -10.61 2.63 6.71
C GLN A 122 -10.53 3.48 5.44
N LEU A 123 -11.35 4.52 5.30
CA LEU A 123 -11.30 5.45 4.18
C LEU A 123 -10.15 6.46 4.31
N PHE A 124 -9.31 6.41 5.35
CA PHE A 124 -8.26 7.40 5.57
C PHE A 124 -6.86 6.81 5.54
N MET A 125 -6.00 7.40 4.70
CA MET A 125 -4.55 7.30 4.76
C MET A 125 -4.05 8.54 5.51
N VAL A 126 -3.82 8.39 6.81
CA VAL A 126 -3.45 9.53 7.66
C VAL A 126 -1.99 9.89 7.48
N GLN A 127 -1.67 11.16 7.65
CA GLN A 127 -0.31 11.60 7.92
C GLN A 127 -0.17 11.93 9.41
N TYR A 128 1.05 12.20 9.85
CA TYR A 128 1.29 12.64 11.21
C TYR A 128 2.48 13.58 11.30
N TRP A 129 2.45 14.43 12.32
CA TRP A 129 3.53 15.34 12.64
C TRP A 129 4.54 14.71 13.59
N GLY A 130 5.78 15.20 13.50
CA GLY A 130 6.91 14.71 14.30
C GLY A 130 7.81 13.76 13.53
N TYR A 131 8.82 13.24 14.22
CA TYR A 131 9.87 12.39 13.65
C TYR A 131 9.67 10.90 13.92
N THR A 132 8.81 10.56 14.88
CA THR A 132 8.62 9.18 15.36
C THR A 132 7.16 8.90 15.70
N TYR A 133 6.84 7.64 15.96
CA TYR A 133 5.55 7.21 16.50
C TYR A 133 5.12 8.04 17.73
N SER A 134 3.84 8.40 17.82
CA SER A 134 3.28 9.29 18.85
C SER A 134 1.92 8.79 19.35
N ASN A 135 1.47 9.31 20.50
CA ASN A 135 0.15 8.99 21.05
C ASN A 135 -1.00 9.47 20.15
N ASP A 136 -0.80 10.56 19.43
CA ASP A 136 -1.81 11.06 18.49
C ASP A 136 -1.94 10.12 17.27
N LEU A 137 -0.81 9.65 16.73
CA LEU A 137 -0.80 8.62 15.70
C LEU A 137 -1.40 7.30 16.20
N GLU A 138 -1.11 6.89 17.45
CA GLU A 138 -1.77 5.73 18.06
C GLU A 138 -3.29 5.90 18.08
N THR A 139 -3.79 7.08 18.45
CA THR A 139 -5.22 7.37 18.50
C THR A 139 -5.85 7.22 17.11
N MET A 140 -5.22 7.77 16.07
CA MET A 140 -5.69 7.63 14.68
C MET A 140 -5.76 6.17 14.23
N ILE A 141 -4.74 5.38 14.55
CA ILE A 141 -4.61 3.99 14.11
C ILE A 141 -5.53 3.04 14.91
N HIS A 142 -5.48 3.13 16.24
CA HIS A 142 -6.12 2.18 17.15
C HIS A 142 -7.58 2.55 17.43
N ASP A 143 -7.84 3.80 17.81
CA ASP A 143 -9.17 4.24 18.26
C ASP A 143 -10.06 4.72 17.11
N GLN A 144 -9.45 5.26 16.06
CA GLN A 144 -10.17 5.82 14.90
C GLN A 144 -10.04 4.95 13.64
N TYR A 145 -9.38 3.80 13.76
CA TYR A 145 -9.35 2.73 12.76
C TYR A 145 -8.84 3.17 11.38
N ALA A 146 -7.81 4.04 11.33
CA ALA A 146 -7.21 4.48 10.07
C ALA A 146 -6.90 3.29 9.13
N GLY A 147 -7.11 3.50 7.82
CA GLY A 147 -6.88 2.49 6.79
C GLY A 147 -5.43 2.36 6.37
N GLY A 148 -4.68 3.45 6.47
CA GLY A 148 -3.28 3.52 6.13
C GLY A 148 -2.59 4.73 6.76
N VAL A 149 -1.29 4.79 6.58
CA VAL A 149 -0.42 5.88 7.03
C VAL A 149 0.52 6.24 5.88
N ILE A 150 0.68 7.53 5.60
CA ILE A 150 1.77 8.04 4.75
C ILE A 150 2.91 8.56 5.63
N MET A 151 4.14 8.19 5.27
CA MET A 151 5.37 8.63 5.91
C MET A 151 6.19 9.48 4.93
N TYR A 152 6.86 10.52 5.44
CA TYR A 152 7.80 11.32 4.68
C TYR A 152 9.21 11.16 5.24
N GLY A 153 10.21 11.72 4.55
CA GLY A 153 11.63 11.59 4.95
C GLY A 153 11.90 12.09 6.38
N ALA A 154 11.12 13.05 6.88
CA ALA A 154 11.23 13.49 8.27
C ALA A 154 10.94 12.36 9.28
N GLN A 155 10.02 11.45 8.97
CA GLN A 155 9.67 10.31 9.82
C GLN A 155 10.57 9.09 9.60
N MET A 156 11.45 9.12 8.59
CA MET A 156 12.25 7.98 8.16
C MET A 156 13.75 8.27 8.29
N GLN A 157 14.25 8.46 9.52
CA GLN A 157 15.60 8.97 9.75
C GLN A 157 16.69 7.88 9.69
N THR A 158 16.38 6.68 10.18
CA THR A 158 17.31 5.53 10.17
C THR A 158 16.53 4.24 9.98
N PHE A 159 17.15 3.22 9.37
CA PHE A 159 16.53 1.91 9.16
C PHE A 159 15.86 1.34 10.43
N ASN A 160 16.57 1.35 11.56
CA ASN A 160 16.07 0.78 12.81
C ASN A 160 14.89 1.58 13.39
N GLN A 161 14.95 2.91 13.36
CA GLN A 161 13.84 3.75 13.86
C GLN A 161 12.60 3.56 12.99
N THR A 162 12.73 3.67 11.67
CA THR A 162 11.62 3.53 10.74
C THR A 162 10.95 2.16 10.86
N LYS A 163 11.74 1.09 10.88
CA LYS A 163 11.22 -0.28 11.02
C LYS A 163 10.52 -0.52 12.35
N ASN A 164 11.07 0.02 13.44
CA ASN A 164 10.46 -0.09 14.77
C ASN A 164 9.13 0.67 14.85
N ASP A 165 9.06 1.88 14.28
CA ASP A 165 7.85 2.69 14.26
C ASP A 165 6.76 2.02 13.42
N ILE A 166 7.09 1.52 12.23
CA ILE A 166 6.16 0.75 11.38
C ILE A 166 5.66 -0.52 12.09
N THR A 167 6.56 -1.24 12.75
CA THR A 167 6.18 -2.42 13.55
C THR A 167 5.20 -2.04 14.67
N HIS A 168 5.42 -0.89 15.31
CA HIS A 168 4.52 -0.40 16.36
C HIS A 168 3.15 0.00 15.79
N MET A 169 3.12 0.73 14.68
CA MET A 169 1.89 1.08 13.95
C MET A 169 1.08 -0.17 13.60
N GLN A 170 1.70 -1.16 12.96
CA GLN A 170 1.02 -2.40 12.56
C GLN A 170 0.51 -3.20 13.76
N LYS A 171 1.27 -3.24 14.87
CA LYS A 171 0.85 -3.94 16.10
C LYS A 171 -0.38 -3.30 16.76
N LYS A 172 -0.53 -1.98 16.62
CA LYS A 172 -1.62 -1.20 17.24
C LYS A 172 -2.84 -1.08 16.35
N ALA A 173 -2.68 -1.27 15.04
CA ALA A 173 -3.76 -1.22 14.09
C ALA A 173 -4.78 -2.33 14.32
N TRP A 174 -6.06 -1.96 14.28
CA TRP A 174 -7.17 -2.93 14.33
C TRP A 174 -7.19 -3.85 13.10
N MET A 175 -6.78 -3.33 11.95
CA MET A 175 -6.54 -4.08 10.71
C MET A 175 -5.24 -3.55 10.08
N PRO A 176 -4.41 -4.39 9.42
CA PRO A 176 -3.14 -4.01 8.83
C PRO A 176 -3.27 -2.77 7.97
N LEU A 177 -2.32 -1.87 8.18
CA LEU A 177 -2.27 -0.58 7.53
C LEU A 177 -1.63 -0.73 6.15
N LEU A 178 -2.16 0.05 5.19
CA LEU A 178 -1.38 0.46 4.03
C LEU A 178 -0.34 1.48 4.52
N ILE A 179 0.92 1.08 4.63
CA ILE A 179 2.02 1.95 5.05
C ILE A 179 2.70 2.44 3.79
N SER A 180 2.69 3.75 3.59
CA SER A 180 3.06 4.36 2.31
C SER A 180 4.09 5.48 2.40
N THR A 181 4.70 5.78 1.26
CA THR A 181 5.60 6.92 1.04
C THR A 181 5.59 7.29 -0.46
N ASP A 182 6.12 8.46 -0.81
CA ASP A 182 6.42 8.82 -2.21
C ASP A 182 7.89 8.51 -2.57
N GLU A 183 8.22 7.26 -2.92
CA GLU A 183 9.60 6.92 -3.32
C GLU A 183 9.72 6.77 -4.84
N GLU A 184 9.62 7.88 -5.57
CA GLU A 184 9.77 7.88 -7.03
C GLU A 184 11.23 7.71 -7.48
N GLY A 185 12.16 8.15 -6.63
CA GLY A 185 13.56 8.37 -6.96
C GLY A 185 13.80 9.77 -7.54
N GLY A 186 15.07 10.18 -7.65
CA GLY A 186 15.42 11.48 -8.20
C GLY A 186 14.96 12.64 -7.33
N TYR A 187 14.02 13.45 -7.83
CA TYR A 187 13.55 14.66 -7.14
C TYR A 187 12.64 14.35 -5.94
N VAL A 188 11.85 13.27 -6.03
CA VAL A 188 10.94 12.83 -4.97
C VAL A 188 11.48 11.53 -4.39
N GLU A 189 12.33 11.69 -3.37
CA GLU A 189 13.05 10.59 -2.71
C GLU A 189 13.02 10.81 -1.20
N ARG A 190 12.35 9.90 -0.47
CA ARG A 190 12.11 10.01 0.98
C ARG A 190 13.06 9.17 1.82
N ILE A 191 13.64 8.11 1.26
CA ILE A 191 14.59 7.21 1.99
C ILE A 191 16.06 7.40 1.59
N MET A 192 16.39 8.50 0.89
CA MET A 192 17.75 8.84 0.47
C MET A 192 18.76 8.84 1.64
N ASN A 193 18.35 9.27 2.83
CA ASN A 193 19.20 9.30 4.03
C ASN A 193 19.51 7.91 4.61
N ILE A 194 18.76 6.86 4.23
CA ILE A 194 18.96 5.49 4.69
C ILE A 194 19.74 4.69 3.64
N TYR A 195 19.40 4.83 2.36
CA TYR A 195 19.90 3.96 1.28
C TYR A 195 20.77 4.68 0.25
N GLY A 196 20.91 6.01 0.35
CA GLY A 196 21.58 6.83 -0.66
C GLY A 196 20.65 7.20 -1.82
N HIS A 197 21.14 8.08 -2.67
CA HIS A 197 20.40 8.64 -3.81
C HIS A 197 20.19 7.62 -4.93
N ARG A 198 19.01 7.66 -5.56
CA ARG A 198 18.64 6.90 -6.76
C ARG A 198 18.20 7.82 -7.89
N SER A 199 18.43 7.37 -9.12
CA SER A 199 17.98 8.06 -10.33
C SER A 199 16.46 8.23 -10.35
N GLY A 200 15.98 9.36 -10.88
CA GLY A 200 14.56 9.61 -11.11
C GLY A 200 14.03 9.00 -12.40
N ALA A 201 12.73 9.13 -12.65
CA ALA A 201 12.05 8.65 -13.84
C ALA A 201 12.68 9.16 -15.14
N LEU A 202 12.91 10.48 -15.25
CA LEU A 202 13.45 11.08 -16.48
C LEU A 202 14.90 10.69 -16.71
N GLU A 203 15.72 10.68 -15.66
CA GLU A 203 17.11 10.23 -15.73
C GLU A 203 17.18 8.77 -16.18
N THR A 204 16.33 7.91 -15.61
CA THR A 204 16.22 6.51 -15.98
C THR A 204 15.81 6.35 -17.44
N TYR A 205 14.81 7.11 -17.90
CA TYR A 205 14.40 7.15 -19.31
C TYR A 205 15.55 7.56 -20.25
N GLN A 206 16.33 8.57 -19.87
CA GLN A 206 17.45 9.09 -20.66
C GLN A 206 18.62 8.09 -20.80
N THR A 207 18.69 7.05 -19.98
CA THR A 207 19.66 5.96 -20.19
C THR A 207 19.43 5.18 -21.49
N GLY A 208 18.22 5.26 -22.07
CA GLY A 208 17.84 4.51 -23.28
C GLY A 208 17.71 3.00 -23.08
N LYS A 209 17.80 2.53 -21.84
CA LYS A 209 17.77 1.13 -21.42
C LYS A 209 16.58 0.86 -20.50
N ILE A 210 15.50 0.31 -21.05
CA ILE A 210 14.24 0.09 -20.31
C ILE A 210 14.42 -0.85 -19.11
N GLU A 211 15.41 -1.73 -19.15
CA GLU A 211 15.80 -2.58 -18.04
C GLU A 211 16.16 -1.78 -16.77
N ASN A 212 16.63 -0.54 -16.92
CA ASN A 212 16.93 0.33 -15.78
C ASN A 212 15.66 0.76 -15.04
N ALA A 213 14.52 0.88 -15.71
CA ALA A 213 13.24 1.13 -15.03
C ALA A 213 12.81 -0.06 -14.17
N ALA A 214 13.02 -1.29 -14.65
CA ALA A 214 12.77 -2.50 -13.87
C ALA A 214 13.73 -2.60 -12.68
N ASN A 215 15.03 -2.39 -12.91
CA ASN A 215 16.04 -2.44 -11.85
C ASN A 215 15.77 -1.40 -10.76
N LEU A 216 15.36 -0.18 -11.14
CA LEU A 216 14.99 0.86 -10.19
C LEU A 216 13.78 0.44 -9.35
N GLY A 217 12.72 -0.07 -9.99
CA GLY A 217 11.54 -0.59 -9.29
C GLY A 217 11.86 -1.72 -8.31
N HIS A 218 12.66 -2.71 -8.73
CA HIS A 218 13.08 -3.80 -7.86
C HIS A 218 13.91 -3.30 -6.66
N SER A 219 14.83 -2.36 -6.88
CA SER A 219 15.64 -1.81 -5.80
C SER A 219 14.81 -1.01 -4.80
N ILE A 220 13.88 -0.16 -5.28
CA ILE A 220 13.01 0.64 -4.41
C ILE A 220 12.08 -0.29 -3.61
N SER A 221 11.40 -1.22 -4.27
CA SER A 221 10.50 -2.17 -3.62
C SER A 221 11.22 -2.99 -2.54
N HIS A 222 12.42 -3.51 -2.83
CA HIS A 222 13.23 -4.21 -1.83
C HIS A 222 13.48 -3.36 -0.57
N ASP A 223 13.89 -2.11 -0.75
CA ASP A 223 14.29 -1.24 0.36
C ASP A 223 13.08 -0.74 1.17
N LEU A 224 11.96 -0.42 0.50
CA LEU A 224 10.69 -0.09 1.16
C LEU A 224 10.18 -1.27 2.00
N GLN A 225 10.12 -2.47 1.43
CA GLN A 225 9.69 -3.66 2.16
C GLN A 225 10.64 -4.02 3.32
N ALA A 226 11.95 -3.76 3.19
CA ALA A 226 12.91 -3.99 4.27
C ALA A 226 12.61 -3.11 5.51
N LEU A 227 12.08 -1.90 5.29
CA LEU A 227 11.58 -1.00 6.32
C LEU A 227 10.18 -1.41 6.84
N GLY A 228 9.41 -2.15 6.04
CA GLY A 228 8.03 -2.55 6.33
C GLY A 228 6.97 -1.66 5.67
N ILE A 229 7.38 -0.81 4.75
CA ILE A 229 6.50 -0.06 3.84
C ILE A 229 5.97 -1.07 2.81
N ASN A 230 4.70 -0.92 2.43
CA ASN A 230 4.00 -1.88 1.56
C ASN A 230 3.20 -1.23 0.43
N THR A 231 3.24 0.11 0.35
CA THR A 231 2.58 0.90 -0.67
C THR A 231 3.51 2.03 -1.10
N ASP A 232 3.94 2.03 -2.35
CA ASP A 232 4.66 3.16 -2.93
C ASP A 232 3.69 4.01 -3.73
N LEU A 233 3.65 5.31 -3.44
CA LEU A 233 2.83 6.27 -4.16
C LEU A 233 3.53 6.67 -5.48
N ALA A 234 3.85 5.67 -6.29
CA ALA A 234 4.56 5.76 -7.56
C ALA A 234 4.11 4.61 -8.49
N PRO A 235 4.29 4.74 -9.82
CA PRO A 235 4.92 5.84 -10.54
C PRO A 235 4.01 7.04 -10.85
N ASP A 236 4.64 8.21 -11.01
CA ASP A 236 4.07 9.32 -11.78
C ASP A 236 3.93 8.90 -13.26
N VAL A 237 2.75 9.07 -13.84
CA VAL A 237 2.44 8.76 -15.25
C VAL A 237 1.87 9.97 -15.98
N ASP A 238 2.19 11.17 -15.53
CA ASP A 238 1.87 12.41 -16.22
C ASP A 238 2.64 12.48 -17.55
N VAL A 239 1.93 12.80 -18.63
CA VAL A 239 2.53 12.95 -19.95
C VAL A 239 2.89 14.43 -20.15
N PRO A 240 4.17 14.81 -20.20
CA PRO A 240 4.54 16.22 -20.21
C PRO A 240 4.19 16.86 -21.56
N VAL A 241 3.15 17.69 -21.55
CA VAL A 241 2.82 18.64 -22.61
C VAL A 241 3.63 19.91 -22.42
N VAL A 242 3.80 20.32 -21.17
CA VAL A 242 4.70 21.37 -20.72
C VAL A 242 5.63 20.80 -19.65
N MET A 243 6.80 21.41 -19.47
CA MET A 243 7.68 21.09 -18.34
C MET A 243 7.30 21.96 -17.16
N GLY A 244 6.14 21.64 -16.57
CA GLY A 244 5.63 22.28 -15.36
C GLY A 244 6.37 21.84 -14.10
N PRO A 245 5.99 22.37 -12.93
CA PRO A 245 6.61 22.02 -11.66
C PRO A 245 6.52 20.51 -11.37
N ASP A 246 5.38 19.88 -11.66
CA ASP A 246 5.15 18.47 -11.37
C ASP A 246 5.85 17.52 -12.34
N GLN A 247 6.13 17.94 -13.58
CA GLN A 247 6.79 17.09 -14.58
C GLN A 247 8.31 17.14 -14.48
N TYR A 248 8.87 18.18 -13.87
CA TYR A 248 10.31 18.40 -13.82
C TYR A 248 11.03 17.20 -13.19
N MET A 249 11.78 16.46 -14.02
CA MET A 249 12.50 15.22 -13.69
C MET A 249 11.66 13.99 -13.31
N ARG A 250 10.33 14.11 -13.18
CA ARG A 250 9.45 13.06 -12.66
C ARG A 250 8.74 12.22 -13.74
N THR A 251 8.85 12.60 -15.01
CA THR A 251 8.21 11.88 -16.12
C THR A 251 9.02 10.69 -16.65
N TRP A 252 8.33 9.61 -17.06
CA TRP A 252 8.90 8.44 -17.76
C TRP A 252 9.00 8.62 -19.29
N GLY A 253 9.28 9.84 -19.75
CA GLY A 253 9.46 10.17 -21.17
C GLY A 253 8.64 11.40 -21.59
N TYR A 254 8.31 11.49 -22.87
CA TYR A 254 7.71 12.70 -23.45
C TYR A 254 6.41 12.47 -24.22
N THR A 255 5.95 11.23 -24.31
CA THR A 255 4.75 10.83 -25.05
C THR A 255 3.93 9.85 -24.23
N PRO A 256 2.62 9.69 -24.50
CA PRO A 256 1.81 8.68 -23.83
C PRO A 256 2.43 7.28 -23.94
N GLN A 257 2.93 6.94 -25.13
CA GLN A 257 3.55 5.64 -25.38
C GLN A 257 4.82 5.42 -24.55
N SER A 258 5.69 6.42 -24.44
CA SER A 258 6.90 6.28 -23.61
C SER A 258 6.56 6.17 -22.12
N VAL A 259 5.63 6.99 -21.64
CA VAL A 259 5.21 6.96 -20.23
C VAL A 259 4.58 5.61 -19.87
N ILE A 260 3.68 5.10 -20.72
CA ILE A 260 3.09 3.77 -20.57
C ILE A 260 4.17 2.69 -20.52
N GLN A 261 5.11 2.72 -21.47
CA GLN A 261 6.12 1.68 -21.59
C GLN A 261 7.12 1.67 -20.42
N TRP A 262 7.61 2.83 -20.03
CA TRP A 262 8.66 2.96 -19.01
C TRP A 262 8.07 2.94 -17.60
N GLY A 263 7.05 3.77 -17.32
CA GLY A 263 6.32 3.76 -16.05
C GLY A 263 5.65 2.41 -15.80
N GLY A 264 5.09 1.78 -16.84
CA GLY A 264 4.56 0.42 -16.76
C GLY A 264 5.62 -0.66 -16.53
N THR A 265 6.88 -0.42 -16.90
CA THR A 265 7.98 -1.36 -16.58
C THR A 265 8.39 -1.24 -15.13
N TYR A 266 8.50 -0.02 -14.62
CA TYR A 266 8.71 0.24 -13.20
C TYR A 266 7.57 -0.32 -12.34
N LEU A 267 6.31 -0.06 -12.70
CA LEU A 267 5.12 -0.56 -11.99
C LEU A 267 5.12 -2.09 -11.88
N ARG A 268 5.43 -2.79 -12.98
CA ARG A 268 5.52 -4.26 -12.96
C ARG A 268 6.59 -4.77 -11.99
N ALA A 269 7.71 -4.06 -11.87
CA ALA A 269 8.78 -4.45 -10.98
C ALA A 269 8.36 -4.28 -9.51
N ILE A 270 7.84 -3.11 -9.12
CA ILE A 270 7.41 -2.88 -7.73
C ILE A 270 6.28 -3.84 -7.31
N GLN A 271 5.25 -4.02 -8.16
CA GLN A 271 4.13 -4.90 -7.87
C GLN A 271 4.49 -6.38 -7.95
N GLY A 272 5.44 -6.74 -8.82
CA GLY A 272 5.97 -8.10 -8.92
C GLY A 272 6.74 -8.54 -7.67
N ASP A 273 7.36 -7.58 -6.98
CA ASP A 273 8.08 -7.80 -5.74
C ASP A 273 7.17 -7.73 -4.49
N GLY A 274 5.89 -7.38 -4.65
CA GLY A 274 4.91 -7.34 -3.56
C GLY A 274 4.63 -5.95 -2.98
N GLU A 275 5.14 -4.88 -3.58
CA GLU A 275 4.81 -3.50 -3.20
C GLU A 275 3.57 -3.01 -3.95
N ILE A 276 2.64 -2.35 -3.28
CA ILE A 276 1.45 -1.77 -3.94
C ILE A 276 1.89 -0.51 -4.69
N GLY A 277 1.68 -0.48 -6.01
CA GLY A 277 1.93 0.70 -6.83
C GLY A 277 0.70 1.61 -6.95
N CYS A 278 0.94 2.92 -7.02
CA CYS A 278 -0.07 3.95 -7.20
C CYS A 278 0.24 4.85 -8.40
N LEU A 279 -0.60 4.82 -9.43
CA LEU A 279 -0.44 5.79 -10.52
C LEU A 279 -0.89 7.18 -10.09
N LYS A 280 -0.10 8.20 -10.42
CA LYS A 280 -0.44 9.60 -10.17
C LYS A 280 -0.01 10.51 -11.32
N HIS A 281 -0.63 11.67 -11.54
CA HIS A 281 -1.71 12.27 -10.74
C HIS A 281 -2.98 12.36 -11.60
N PHE A 282 -3.95 11.45 -11.40
CA PHE A 282 -5.14 11.38 -12.26
C PHE A 282 -5.94 12.69 -12.18
N PRO A 283 -6.37 13.28 -13.30
CA PRO A 283 -6.42 12.75 -14.68
C PRO A 283 -5.18 13.02 -15.54
N GLY A 284 -4.13 13.62 -14.99
CA GLY A 284 -2.86 13.95 -15.62
C GLY A 284 -2.50 15.43 -15.44
N LEU A 285 -1.40 15.74 -14.77
CA LEU A 285 -0.90 17.12 -14.57
C LEU A 285 0.01 17.60 -15.70
N GLY A 286 0.24 16.78 -16.73
CA GLY A 286 1.24 17.03 -17.78
C GLY A 286 1.16 18.36 -18.53
N ALA A 287 0.01 19.04 -18.49
CA ALA A 287 -0.21 20.35 -19.10
C ALA A 287 -0.33 21.51 -18.09
N ALA A 288 -0.22 21.22 -16.79
CA ALA A 288 -0.25 22.22 -15.73
C ALA A 288 1.04 23.06 -15.74
N THR A 289 0.89 24.36 -15.53
CA THR A 289 2.03 25.31 -15.43
C THR A 289 2.21 25.87 -14.01
N THR A 290 1.37 25.38 -13.10
CA THR A 290 1.18 25.86 -11.75
C THR A 290 1.21 24.65 -10.82
N ASP A 291 1.82 24.81 -9.65
CA ASP A 291 1.90 23.79 -8.62
C ASP A 291 0.65 23.84 -7.74
N ALA A 292 -0.03 22.70 -7.66
CA ALA A 292 -1.20 22.43 -6.85
C ALA A 292 -1.01 22.70 -5.33
N HIS A 293 0.22 22.54 -4.84
CA HIS A 293 0.57 22.91 -3.46
C HIS A 293 0.40 24.41 -3.18
N SER A 294 0.47 25.25 -4.23
CA SER A 294 0.41 26.71 -4.14
C SER A 294 -0.94 27.29 -4.52
N GLU A 295 -1.55 26.81 -5.60
CA GLU A 295 -2.87 27.24 -6.09
C GLU A 295 -3.46 26.18 -7.04
N LEU A 296 -4.78 26.25 -7.31
CA LEU A 296 -5.46 25.27 -8.16
C LEU A 296 -4.98 25.39 -9.63
N PRO A 297 -4.28 24.40 -10.20
CA PRO A 297 -3.91 24.38 -11.60
C PRO A 297 -5.15 24.28 -12.49
N VAL A 298 -5.15 25.02 -13.60
CA VAL A 298 -6.22 24.99 -14.60
C VAL A 298 -5.65 24.55 -15.94
N VAL A 299 -6.09 23.41 -16.44
CA VAL A 299 -5.67 22.85 -17.73
C VAL A 299 -6.74 23.09 -18.78
N GLN A 300 -6.45 24.02 -19.70
CA GLN A 300 -7.35 24.39 -20.81
C GLN A 300 -7.06 23.55 -22.06
N ARG A 301 -7.48 22.29 -22.02
CA ARG A 301 -7.36 21.35 -23.15
C ARG A 301 -8.73 20.84 -23.55
N SER A 302 -8.89 20.54 -24.85
CA SER A 302 -10.11 19.91 -25.37
C SER A 302 -10.24 18.47 -24.88
N LEU A 303 -11.47 17.94 -24.91
CA LEU A 303 -11.74 16.55 -24.51
C LEU A 303 -10.88 15.55 -25.31
N ASP A 304 -10.78 15.71 -26.63
CA ASP A 304 -9.96 14.85 -27.48
C ASP A 304 -8.47 14.88 -27.11
N GLN A 305 -7.96 16.06 -26.73
CA GLN A 305 -6.58 16.20 -26.25
C GLN A 305 -6.37 15.46 -24.92
N LEU A 306 -7.31 15.61 -23.98
CA LEU A 306 -7.27 14.91 -22.70
C LEU A 306 -7.27 13.39 -22.89
N TYR A 307 -8.17 12.84 -23.72
CA TYR A 307 -8.21 11.39 -23.98
C TYR A 307 -6.99 10.84 -24.72
N SER A 308 -6.40 11.64 -25.62
CA SER A 308 -5.25 11.20 -26.41
C SER A 308 -3.90 11.39 -25.70
N THR A 309 -3.86 12.19 -24.63
CA THR A 309 -2.61 12.53 -23.91
C THR A 309 -2.71 12.23 -22.42
N GLU A 310 -3.39 13.07 -21.64
CA GLU A 310 -3.43 12.99 -20.17
C GLU A 310 -4.06 11.68 -19.66
N LEU A 311 -5.23 11.29 -20.20
CA LEU A 311 -5.96 10.08 -19.80
C LEU A 311 -5.43 8.80 -20.47
N ALA A 312 -4.54 8.92 -21.47
CA ALA A 312 -4.10 7.78 -22.25
C ALA A 312 -3.35 6.71 -21.41
N PRO A 313 -2.42 7.06 -20.50
CA PRO A 313 -1.82 6.10 -19.59
C PRO A 313 -2.85 5.39 -18.71
N TYR A 314 -3.77 6.13 -18.08
CA TYR A 314 -4.79 5.55 -17.20
C TYR A 314 -5.71 4.58 -17.96
N LYS A 315 -6.12 4.93 -19.19
CA LYS A 315 -6.89 4.03 -20.05
C LYS A 315 -6.13 2.75 -20.36
N TYR A 316 -4.82 2.83 -20.64
CA TYR A 316 -4.00 1.65 -20.90
C TYR A 316 -3.94 0.75 -19.66
N PHE A 317 -3.58 1.31 -18.50
CA PHE A 317 -3.37 0.55 -17.27
C PHE A 317 -4.67 0.00 -16.65
N ALA A 318 -5.82 0.65 -16.89
CA ALA A 318 -7.11 0.13 -16.47
C ALA A 318 -7.60 -1.06 -17.33
N HIS A 319 -7.19 -1.13 -18.62
CA HIS A 319 -7.62 -2.18 -19.56
C HIS A 319 -6.60 -3.31 -19.77
N THR A 320 -5.37 -3.15 -19.30
CA THR A 320 -4.32 -4.17 -19.44
C THR A 320 -4.76 -5.50 -18.84
N GLN A 321 -4.43 -6.59 -19.54
CA GLN A 321 -4.66 -7.96 -19.05
C GLN A 321 -3.50 -8.44 -18.16
N ASN A 322 -2.39 -7.71 -18.13
CA ASN A 322 -1.28 -8.00 -17.25
C ASN A 322 -1.60 -7.45 -15.85
N LYS A 323 -1.85 -8.36 -14.90
CA LYS A 323 -2.17 -7.99 -13.52
C LYS A 323 -1.10 -7.11 -12.86
N LEU A 324 0.17 -7.24 -13.26
CA LEU A 324 1.27 -6.44 -12.72
C LEU A 324 1.36 -5.03 -13.35
N GLU A 325 0.62 -4.77 -14.43
CA GLU A 325 0.45 -3.42 -14.99
C GLU A 325 -0.85 -2.76 -14.55
N ASN A 326 -1.81 -3.53 -14.00
CA ASN A 326 -2.98 -2.94 -13.38
C ASN A 326 -2.57 -2.42 -12.00
N PRO A 327 -2.67 -1.11 -11.72
CA PRO A 327 -2.13 -0.55 -10.49
C PRO A 327 -3.04 -0.87 -9.31
N GLY A 328 -2.44 -1.20 -8.17
CA GLY A 328 -3.18 -1.41 -6.93
C GLY A 328 -3.97 -0.18 -6.50
N MET A 329 -3.42 1.01 -6.77
CA MET A 329 -4.04 2.29 -6.48
C MET A 329 -3.93 3.29 -7.65
N ILE A 330 -4.86 4.24 -7.72
CA ILE A 330 -4.72 5.45 -8.55
C ILE A 330 -4.99 6.66 -7.65
N MET A 331 -4.06 7.60 -7.65
CA MET A 331 -4.21 8.88 -6.97
C MET A 331 -4.85 9.89 -7.90
N THR A 332 -5.96 10.49 -7.48
CA THR A 332 -6.56 11.67 -8.11
C THR A 332 -5.94 12.93 -7.53
N THR A 333 -6.00 14.07 -8.21
CA THR A 333 -5.36 15.31 -7.73
C THR A 333 -6.21 16.55 -8.00
N ASP A 334 -5.80 17.67 -7.40
CA ASP A 334 -6.40 18.98 -7.55
C ASP A 334 -5.98 19.64 -8.85
N VAL A 335 -6.73 19.35 -9.91
CA VAL A 335 -6.63 20.06 -11.19
C VAL A 335 -8.01 20.35 -11.75
N LEU A 336 -8.22 21.59 -12.22
CA LEU A 336 -9.44 21.97 -12.92
C LEU A 336 -9.27 21.80 -14.43
N MET A 337 -10.14 21.01 -15.04
CA MET A 337 -10.15 20.76 -16.49
C MET A 337 -11.55 21.05 -17.05
N PRO A 338 -11.82 22.30 -17.49
CA PRO A 338 -13.17 22.74 -17.82
C PRO A 338 -13.85 21.98 -18.96
N ALA A 339 -13.10 21.26 -19.78
CA ALA A 339 -13.65 20.41 -20.84
C ALA A 339 -14.40 19.17 -20.31
N VAL A 340 -14.17 18.77 -19.05
CA VAL A 340 -14.88 17.66 -18.37
C VAL A 340 -15.76 18.21 -17.25
N ASP A 341 -15.17 19.00 -16.35
CA ASP A 341 -15.89 19.62 -15.24
C ASP A 341 -15.39 21.05 -15.04
N PRO A 342 -16.20 22.08 -15.34
CA PRO A 342 -15.80 23.48 -15.17
C PRO A 342 -15.88 23.98 -13.72
N ASN A 343 -16.41 23.18 -12.79
CA ASN A 343 -16.73 23.66 -11.43
C ASN A 343 -15.88 23.01 -10.34
N MET A 344 -15.48 21.75 -10.54
CA MET A 344 -14.83 20.93 -9.53
C MET A 344 -13.43 20.48 -9.97
N PRO A 345 -12.41 20.58 -9.10
CA PRO A 345 -11.14 19.89 -9.28
C PRO A 345 -11.36 18.39 -9.42
N ALA A 346 -10.47 17.71 -10.15
CA ALA A 346 -10.69 16.33 -10.54
C ALA A 346 -10.90 15.37 -9.35
N GLU A 347 -10.12 15.49 -8.28
CA GLU A 347 -10.30 14.65 -7.08
C GLU A 347 -11.61 14.89 -6.32
N LEU A 348 -12.32 16.00 -6.58
CA LEU A 348 -13.65 16.30 -6.02
C LEU A 348 -14.77 16.21 -7.07
N SER A 349 -14.48 15.70 -8.27
CA SER A 349 -15.39 15.71 -9.43
C SER A 349 -15.94 14.31 -9.72
N HIS A 350 -17.26 14.15 -9.58
CA HIS A 350 -17.94 12.90 -9.96
C HIS A 350 -17.76 12.54 -11.45
N PRO A 351 -17.82 13.49 -12.40
CA PRO A 351 -17.46 13.23 -13.80
C PRO A 351 -16.07 12.61 -14.00
N PHE A 352 -15.06 13.08 -13.27
CA PHE A 352 -13.71 12.52 -13.37
C PHE A 352 -13.59 11.16 -12.71
N VAL A 353 -13.96 11.06 -11.44
CA VAL A 353 -13.67 9.88 -10.63
C VAL A 353 -14.67 8.75 -10.92
N THR A 354 -15.96 9.03 -10.93
CA THR A 354 -16.97 8.00 -11.18
C THR A 354 -17.20 7.77 -12.68
N ASP A 355 -17.59 8.80 -13.43
CA ASP A 355 -18.00 8.58 -14.81
C ASP A 355 -16.82 8.18 -15.72
N ILE A 356 -15.68 8.87 -15.62
CA ILE A 356 -14.51 8.54 -16.44
C ILE A 356 -13.75 7.37 -15.83
N LEU A 357 -13.18 7.52 -14.63
CA LEU A 357 -12.23 6.53 -14.10
C LEU A 357 -12.91 5.19 -13.76
N ARG A 358 -14.04 5.18 -13.03
CA ARG A 358 -14.75 3.93 -12.71
C ARG A 358 -15.48 3.34 -13.91
N HIS A 359 -16.30 4.13 -14.59
CA HIS A 359 -17.23 3.59 -15.59
C HIS A 359 -16.62 3.49 -16.98
N GLN A 360 -16.06 4.57 -17.53
CA GLN A 360 -15.54 4.54 -18.90
C GLN A 360 -14.20 3.82 -19.03
N LEU A 361 -13.27 4.04 -18.09
CA LEU A 361 -11.96 3.37 -18.07
C LEU A 361 -12.02 2.02 -17.34
N GLY A 362 -13.08 1.73 -16.59
CA GLY A 362 -13.29 0.44 -15.94
C GLY A 362 -12.38 0.16 -14.74
N TYR A 363 -11.78 1.19 -14.13
CA TYR A 363 -10.84 0.99 -13.03
C TYR A 363 -11.55 0.54 -11.74
N ASN A 364 -11.16 -0.64 -11.25
CA ASN A 364 -11.83 -1.34 -10.15
C ASN A 364 -11.01 -1.48 -8.87
N GLY A 365 -9.77 -0.95 -8.85
CA GLY A 365 -8.87 -0.91 -7.69
C GLY A 365 -9.15 0.27 -6.75
N VAL A 366 -8.22 0.61 -5.86
CA VAL A 366 -8.45 1.68 -4.88
C VAL A 366 -8.16 3.04 -5.51
N VAL A 367 -9.08 3.99 -5.34
CA VAL A 367 -8.84 5.40 -5.72
C VAL A 367 -8.58 6.22 -4.47
N LEU A 368 -7.43 6.88 -4.42
CA LEU A 368 -6.95 7.71 -3.33
C LEU A 368 -6.95 9.17 -3.79
N THR A 369 -7.29 10.13 -2.92
CA THR A 369 -7.09 11.55 -3.24
C THR A 369 -5.61 11.93 -3.14
N ASP A 370 -5.24 13.09 -3.67
CA ASP A 370 -4.02 13.74 -3.23
C ASP A 370 -4.26 14.35 -1.83
N ALA A 371 -3.25 15.01 -1.29
CA ALA A 371 -3.35 15.66 0.01
C ALA A 371 -4.39 16.79 0.00
N LEU A 372 -5.57 16.56 0.58
CA LEU A 372 -6.68 17.54 0.60
C LEU A 372 -6.37 18.84 1.37
N TYR A 373 -5.22 18.94 2.03
CA TYR A 373 -4.73 20.18 2.63
C TYR A 373 -3.95 21.08 1.65
N MET A 374 -3.68 20.61 0.44
CA MET A 374 -3.04 21.40 -0.62
C MET A 374 -3.89 22.61 -0.98
N LEU A 375 -3.23 23.72 -1.33
CA LEU A 375 -3.90 25.01 -1.50
C LEU A 375 -4.84 25.05 -2.71
N GLY A 376 -4.68 24.18 -3.71
CA GLY A 376 -5.67 24.02 -4.78
C GLY A 376 -7.06 23.60 -4.28
N ILE A 377 -7.13 22.91 -3.15
CA ILE A 377 -8.39 22.59 -2.45
C ILE A 377 -8.67 23.53 -1.28
N ALA A 378 -7.71 23.66 -0.36
CA ALA A 378 -7.90 24.27 0.95
C ALA A 378 -8.27 25.76 0.89
N ASN A 379 -7.97 26.44 -0.24
CA ASN A 379 -8.39 27.83 -0.46
C ASN A 379 -9.91 27.99 -0.64
N LYS A 380 -10.63 26.94 -1.06
CA LYS A 380 -12.07 27.01 -1.37
C LYS A 380 -12.92 26.09 -0.48
N TRP A 381 -12.40 24.92 -0.12
CA TRP A 381 -13.10 23.96 0.74
C TRP A 381 -12.31 23.72 2.00
N ASN A 382 -12.99 23.71 3.16
CA ASN A 382 -12.34 23.20 4.36
C ASN A 382 -12.19 21.67 4.26
N LEU A 383 -11.30 21.10 5.07
CA LEU A 383 -10.97 19.67 5.04
C LEU A 383 -12.21 18.77 5.12
N THR A 384 -13.12 19.01 6.05
CA THR A 384 -14.32 18.16 6.21
C THR A 384 -15.27 18.24 5.01
N GLN A 385 -15.36 19.40 4.35
CA GLN A 385 -16.14 19.55 3.12
C GLN A 385 -15.46 18.80 1.97
N ALA A 386 -14.14 18.97 1.80
CA ALA A 386 -13.37 18.28 0.77
C ALA A 386 -13.44 16.76 0.92
N VAL A 387 -13.35 16.24 2.15
CA VAL A 387 -13.53 14.80 2.47
C VAL A 387 -14.87 14.27 1.96
N VAL A 388 -15.97 14.96 2.29
CA VAL A 388 -17.31 14.51 1.86
C VAL A 388 -17.42 14.54 0.34
N LEU A 389 -16.96 15.63 -0.29
CA LEU A 389 -16.99 15.79 -1.75
C LEU A 389 -16.13 14.74 -2.47
N ALA A 390 -14.95 14.40 -1.94
CA ALA A 390 -14.08 13.39 -2.52
C ALA A 390 -14.72 11.99 -2.48
N ILE A 391 -15.34 11.62 -1.35
CA ILE A 391 -16.07 10.34 -1.23
C ILE A 391 -17.31 10.34 -2.13
N GLU A 392 -18.03 11.46 -2.25
CA GLU A 392 -19.17 11.62 -3.16
C GLU A 392 -18.76 11.52 -4.64
N ALA A 393 -17.58 12.04 -4.99
CA ALA A 393 -17.01 11.93 -6.33
C ALA A 393 -16.68 10.48 -6.70
N GLY A 394 -16.40 9.62 -5.72
CA GLY A 394 -16.12 8.19 -5.91
C GLY A 394 -14.73 7.74 -5.51
N ASN A 395 -13.96 8.59 -4.80
CA ASN A 395 -12.71 8.16 -4.17
C ASN A 395 -13.01 7.14 -3.08
N ASP A 396 -12.13 6.15 -2.92
CA ASP A 396 -12.27 5.17 -1.85
C ASP A 396 -11.54 5.59 -0.58
N MET A 397 -10.44 6.32 -0.74
CA MET A 397 -9.55 6.65 0.35
C MET A 397 -9.13 8.12 0.26
N ILE A 398 -8.97 8.76 1.41
CA ILE A 398 -8.59 10.15 1.56
C ILE A 398 -7.16 10.20 2.08
N LEU A 399 -6.33 11.00 1.43
CA LEU A 399 -4.98 11.31 1.88
C LEU A 399 -4.97 12.63 2.66
N GLY A 400 -4.16 12.68 3.72
CA GLY A 400 -3.68 13.95 4.28
C GLY A 400 -4.44 14.48 5.50
N VAL A 401 -5.28 13.69 6.16
CA VAL A 401 -5.70 14.02 7.53
C VAL A 401 -4.48 13.93 8.46
N ARG A 402 -4.25 14.94 9.30
CA ARG A 402 -2.92 15.18 9.90
C ARG A 402 -2.80 14.91 11.39
N ASP A 403 -3.94 14.81 12.07
CA ASP A 403 -4.03 14.50 13.49
C ASP A 403 -5.37 13.85 13.84
N SER A 404 -5.48 13.36 15.07
CA SER A 404 -6.69 12.66 15.54
C SER A 404 -7.95 13.55 15.60
N SER A 405 -7.79 14.88 15.68
CA SER A 405 -8.91 15.83 15.69
C SER A 405 -9.46 16.03 14.28
N GLU A 406 -8.58 16.20 13.29
CA GLU A 406 -8.94 16.25 11.88
C GLU A 406 -9.60 14.93 11.44
N LEU A 407 -9.12 13.77 11.91
CA LEU A 407 -9.75 12.48 11.59
C LEU A 407 -11.14 12.37 12.21
N SER A 408 -11.27 12.71 13.49
CA SER A 408 -12.57 12.70 14.20
C SER A 408 -13.61 13.57 13.49
N SER A 409 -13.23 14.80 13.13
CA SER A 409 -14.13 15.74 12.47
C SER A 409 -14.49 15.30 11.04
N SER A 410 -13.55 14.71 10.31
CA SER A 410 -13.79 14.14 8.98
C SER A 410 -14.75 12.95 9.02
N VAL A 411 -14.56 12.01 9.96
CA VAL A 411 -15.49 10.88 10.18
C VAL A 411 -16.87 11.39 10.60
N ALA A 412 -16.94 12.40 11.47
CA ALA A 412 -18.21 13.01 11.86
C ALA A 412 -18.96 13.64 10.68
N ALA A 413 -18.24 14.33 9.78
CA ALA A 413 -18.81 14.92 8.57
C ALA A 413 -19.37 13.84 7.63
N LEU A 414 -18.66 12.72 7.43
CA LEU A 414 -19.16 11.58 6.65
C LEU A 414 -20.43 10.98 7.28
N LYS A 415 -20.47 10.79 8.61
CA LYS A 415 -21.68 10.33 9.31
C LYS A 415 -22.87 11.28 9.08
N GLN A 416 -22.63 12.58 9.13
CA GLN A 416 -23.66 13.58 8.89
C GLN A 416 -24.17 13.53 7.44
N ALA A 417 -23.28 13.42 6.46
CA ALA A 417 -23.64 13.30 5.06
C ALA A 417 -24.46 12.02 4.78
N ILE A 418 -24.12 10.90 5.44
CA ILE A 418 -24.91 9.65 5.37
C ILE A 418 -26.30 9.86 5.98
N ALA A 419 -26.38 10.44 7.18
CA ALA A 419 -27.66 10.70 7.86
C ALA A 419 -28.57 11.65 7.07
N ALA A 420 -27.98 12.62 6.34
CA ALA A 420 -28.69 13.53 5.46
C ALA A 420 -29.08 12.91 4.09
N GLY A 421 -28.61 11.69 3.79
CA GLY A 421 -28.87 11.01 2.51
C GLY A 421 -27.99 11.47 1.35
N GLY A 422 -26.99 12.31 1.59
CA GLY A 422 -26.01 12.75 0.57
C GLY A 422 -24.99 11.67 0.23
N LEU A 423 -24.68 10.76 1.18
CA LEU A 423 -23.84 9.58 0.94
C LEU A 423 -24.60 8.30 1.26
N SER A 424 -24.50 7.32 0.36
CA SER A 424 -25.14 6.02 0.57
C SER A 424 -24.23 5.07 1.35
N MET A 425 -24.79 4.22 2.21
CA MET A 425 -24.02 3.13 2.81
C MET A 425 -23.51 2.13 1.77
N ALA A 426 -24.14 2.03 0.60
CA ALA A 426 -23.71 1.15 -0.47
C ALA A 426 -22.38 1.60 -1.07
N SER A 427 -22.21 2.90 -1.35
CA SER A 427 -20.95 3.45 -1.87
C SER A 427 -19.82 3.32 -0.85
N ILE A 428 -20.08 3.65 0.44
CA ILE A 428 -19.10 3.44 1.52
C ILE A 428 -18.66 1.97 1.59
N ASN A 429 -19.63 1.04 1.57
CA ASN A 429 -19.35 -0.39 1.61
C ASN A 429 -18.51 -0.84 0.39
N GLU A 430 -18.74 -0.27 -0.79
CA GLU A 430 -17.97 -0.60 -1.98
C GLU A 430 -16.52 -0.13 -1.87
N SER A 431 -16.29 1.10 -1.41
CA SER A 431 -14.95 1.64 -1.17
C SER A 431 -14.16 0.83 -0.16
N VAL A 432 -14.75 0.54 1.01
CA VAL A 432 -14.10 -0.30 2.02
C VAL A 432 -13.86 -1.72 1.49
N THR A 433 -14.75 -2.26 0.65
CA THR A 433 -14.53 -3.56 -0.01
C THR A 433 -13.27 -3.53 -0.89
N ARG A 434 -13.04 -2.46 -1.67
CA ARG A 434 -11.84 -2.34 -2.52
C ARG A 434 -10.57 -2.24 -1.66
N ILE A 435 -10.59 -1.47 -0.58
CA ILE A 435 -9.46 -1.31 0.34
C ILE A 435 -9.10 -2.64 1.01
N ILE A 436 -10.08 -3.37 1.55
CA ILE A 436 -9.83 -4.68 2.16
C ILE A 436 -9.37 -5.69 1.09
N ALA A 437 -9.97 -5.68 -0.09
CA ALA A 437 -9.57 -6.58 -1.18
C ALA A 437 -8.11 -6.33 -1.60
N LEU A 438 -7.66 -5.07 -1.65
CA LEU A 438 -6.27 -4.72 -1.91
C LEU A 438 -5.34 -5.28 -0.83
N LYS A 439 -5.68 -5.09 0.45
CA LYS A 439 -4.91 -5.64 1.58
C LYS A 439 -4.79 -7.17 1.53
N ILE A 440 -5.86 -7.88 1.13
CA ILE A 440 -5.83 -9.34 0.96
C ILE A 440 -5.00 -9.73 -0.27
N GLN A 441 -5.15 -9.02 -1.38
CA GLN A 441 -4.42 -9.28 -2.63
C GLN A 441 -2.91 -9.22 -2.42
N TYR A 442 -2.44 -8.29 -1.59
CA TYR A 442 -1.02 -8.11 -1.25
C TYR A 442 -0.60 -8.82 0.04
N HIS A 443 -1.40 -9.78 0.52
CA HIS A 443 -1.09 -10.63 1.67
C HIS A 443 -0.82 -9.88 2.99
N LEU A 444 -1.28 -8.62 3.09
CA LEU A 444 -1.24 -7.85 4.33
C LEU A 444 -2.28 -8.37 5.32
N TRP A 445 -3.38 -8.92 4.82
CA TRP A 445 -4.47 -9.48 5.62
C TRP A 445 -4.76 -10.93 5.21
N PRO A 446 -5.09 -11.83 6.16
CA PRO A 446 -5.38 -13.22 5.84
C PRO A 446 -6.50 -13.36 4.79
N GLY A 447 -6.32 -14.31 3.86
CA GLY A 447 -7.33 -14.63 2.84
C GLY A 447 -8.56 -15.38 3.37
N THR A 448 -8.60 -15.69 4.66
CA THR A 448 -9.73 -16.35 5.33
C THR A 448 -9.88 -15.77 6.74
N PRO A 449 -11.05 -15.26 7.15
CA PRO A 449 -11.31 -14.94 8.55
C PRO A 449 -11.16 -16.22 9.37
N GLU A 450 -10.45 -16.16 10.51
CA GLU A 450 -10.61 -17.21 11.52
C GLU A 450 -12.09 -17.21 11.93
N LEU A 451 -12.74 -18.37 11.78
CA LEU A 451 -14.18 -18.54 11.96
C LEU A 451 -14.58 -18.49 13.43
#